data_AF-A0A959VXG3-F1
#
_entry.id   AF-A0A959VXG3-F1
#
_cell.length_a   1.000
_cell.length_b   1.000
_cell.length_c   1.000
_cell.angle_alpha   90.00
_cell.angle_beta   90.00
_cell.angle_gamma   90.00
#
_symmetry.space_group_name_H-M   'P 1'
#
loop_
_entity.id
_entity.type
_entity.pdbx_description
1 polymer ?
#
loop_
_entity_poly.entity_id
_entity_poly.type
_entity_poly.pdbx_seq_one_letter_code
_entity_poly.pdbx_strand_id
1 'polypeptide(L)'
;MIPFRDTMDLRGPVWGTLALLLAYLVLAIAGQIAHMNFWQVAVGLLGLWLFAPYVERRAGTPLFLAVFLLVAVATGFLVGWIDDGSGPFAVSLFLPVLVTAGFHIALAPGSRILCLIPVPFAMTFVEVPTIAMTIIWVALEMLLTAA
;
A
#
# COMPACT_ATOMS: atom_id res chain seq x y z
N MET A 1 0.27 5.54 16.37
CA MET A 1 -1.03 4.99 15.92
C MET A 1 -0.72 3.90 14.91
N ILE A 2 -1.15 2.67 15.14
CA ILE A 2 -0.83 1.50 14.30
C ILE A 2 -2.11 1.10 13.56
N PRO A 3 -2.20 1.28 12.24
CA PRO A 3 -3.36 0.84 11.47
C PRO A 3 -3.46 -0.69 11.52
N PHE A 4 -4.65 -1.22 11.84
CA PHE A 4 -4.85 -2.65 12.06
C PHE A 4 -5.76 -3.28 11.01
N ARG A 5 -6.97 -2.74 10.80
CA ARG A 5 -7.97 -3.35 9.92
C ARG A 5 -9.04 -2.35 9.47
N ASP A 6 -9.64 -2.55 8.30
CA ASP A 6 -10.86 -1.85 7.90
C ASP A 6 -12.10 -2.38 8.66
N THR A 7 -13.06 -1.49 8.92
CA THR A 7 -14.37 -1.75 9.54
C THR A 7 -15.35 -2.40 8.57
N MET A 8 -15.22 -2.16 7.26
CA MET A 8 -16.05 -2.79 6.22
C MET A 8 -15.45 -4.12 5.75
N ASP A 9 -15.29 -5.06 6.69
CA ASP A 9 -14.60 -6.31 6.41
C ASP A 9 -15.52 -7.30 5.68
N LEU A 10 -15.36 -7.40 4.35
CA LEU A 10 -15.95 -8.48 3.56
C LEU A 10 -15.26 -9.79 3.91
N ARG A 11 -16.00 -10.90 4.07
CA ARG A 11 -15.38 -12.22 4.27
C ARG A 11 -14.85 -12.74 2.94
N GLY A 12 -13.56 -13.10 2.88
CA GLY A 12 -12.98 -13.68 1.68
C GLY A 12 -11.46 -13.85 1.77
N PRO A 13 -10.89 -14.70 0.90
CA PRO A 13 -9.45 -14.85 0.80
C PRO A 13 -8.78 -13.55 0.33
N VAL A 14 -7.53 -13.35 0.73
CA VAL A 14 -6.68 -12.21 0.36
C VAL A 14 -5.34 -12.70 -0.20
N TRP A 15 -5.40 -13.75 -1.01
CA TRP A 15 -4.21 -14.43 -1.53
C TRP A 15 -3.37 -13.51 -2.40
N GLY A 16 -4.00 -12.63 -3.19
CA GLY A 16 -3.30 -11.67 -4.04
C GLY A 16 -2.54 -10.65 -3.20
N THR A 17 -3.17 -10.10 -2.18
CA THR A 17 -2.53 -9.15 -1.26
C THR A 17 -1.34 -9.79 -0.55
N LEU A 18 -1.50 -11.01 -0.03
CA LEU A 18 -0.41 -11.75 0.62
C LEU A 18 0.73 -12.07 -0.35
N ALA A 19 0.41 -12.48 -1.57
CA ALA A 19 1.40 -12.75 -2.60
C ALA A 19 2.20 -11.49 -2.96
N LEU A 20 1.53 -10.35 -3.13
CA LEU A 20 2.19 -9.07 -3.41
C LEU A 20 3.06 -8.61 -2.22
N LEU A 21 2.56 -8.71 -0.99
CA LEU A 21 3.36 -8.39 0.20
C LEU A 21 4.64 -9.22 0.25
N LEU A 22 4.56 -10.52 0.01
CA LEU A 22 5.71 -11.40 -0.03
C LEU A 22 6.66 -11.02 -1.17
N ALA A 23 6.15 -10.79 -2.38
CA ALA A 23 6.97 -10.44 -3.54
C ALA A 23 7.74 -9.14 -3.30
N TYR A 24 7.07 -8.08 -2.83
CA TYR A 24 7.72 -6.81 -2.54
C TYR A 24 8.68 -6.89 -1.35
N LEU A 25 8.39 -7.71 -0.34
CA LEU A 25 9.34 -7.96 0.74
C LEU A 25 10.62 -8.65 0.23
N VAL A 26 10.48 -9.65 -0.63
CA VAL A 26 11.63 -10.33 -1.25
C VAL A 26 12.43 -9.36 -2.11
N LEU A 27 11.77 -8.54 -2.92
CA LEU A 27 12.43 -7.53 -3.75
C LEU A 27 13.15 -6.48 -2.90
N ALA A 28 12.57 -6.07 -1.76
CA ALA A 28 13.19 -5.14 -0.83
C ALA A 28 14.45 -5.74 -0.19
N ILE A 29 14.38 -6.98 0.29
CA ILE A 29 15.52 -7.69 0.89
C ILE A 29 16.62 -7.91 -0.16
N ALA A 30 16.25 -8.16 -1.42
CA ALA A 30 17.18 -8.31 -2.53
C ALA A 30 17.76 -6.98 -3.04
N GLY A 31 17.37 -5.84 -2.47
CA GLY A 31 17.84 -4.51 -2.87
C GLY A 31 17.40 -4.10 -4.29
N GLN A 32 16.34 -4.71 -4.82
CA GLN A 32 15.85 -4.47 -6.19
C GLN A 32 14.83 -3.33 -6.26
N ILE A 33 14.48 -2.73 -5.12
CA ILE A 33 13.59 -1.57 -5.06
C ILE A 33 14.44 -0.31 -5.07
N ALA A 34 14.37 0.43 -6.18
CA ALA A 34 15.22 1.58 -6.42
C ALA A 34 15.00 2.65 -5.35
N HIS A 35 16.10 3.13 -4.77
CA HIS A 35 16.14 4.31 -3.89
C HIS A 35 15.22 4.29 -2.65
N MET A 36 14.70 3.13 -2.23
CA MET A 36 13.81 3.06 -1.06
C MET A 36 14.58 2.77 0.22
N ASN A 37 14.43 3.67 1.20
CA ASN A 37 14.89 3.47 2.57
C ASN A 37 14.08 2.35 3.25
N PHE A 38 14.66 1.71 4.28
CA PHE A 38 13.97 0.66 5.05
C PHE A 38 12.58 1.10 5.55
N TRP A 39 12.48 2.32 6.07
CA TRP A 39 11.22 2.89 6.54
C TRP A 39 10.20 3.09 5.43
N GLN A 40 10.67 3.44 4.23
CA GLN A 40 9.81 3.64 3.08
C GLN A 40 9.21 2.31 2.60
N VAL A 41 10.01 1.24 2.58
CA VAL A 41 9.50 -0.11 2.29
C VAL A 41 8.46 -0.52 3.33
N ALA A 42 8.73 -0.30 4.62
CA ALA A 42 7.80 -0.65 5.69
C ALA A 42 6.46 0.11 5.55
N VAL A 43 6.49 1.41 5.26
CA VAL A 43 5.29 2.23 5.05
C VAL A 43 4.54 1.80 3.78
N GLY A 44 5.23 1.47 2.70
CA GLY A 44 4.60 1.00 1.48
C GLY A 44 3.93 -0.36 1.64
N LEU A 45 4.57 -1.30 2.34
CA LEU A 45 3.98 -2.60 2.67
C LEU A 45 2.78 -2.46 3.61
N LEU A 46 2.85 -1.55 4.59
CA LEU A 46 1.72 -1.21 5.45
C LEU A 46 0.55 -0.63 4.64
N GLY A 47 0.82 0.28 3.69
CA GLY A 47 -0.20 0.81 2.79
C GLY A 47 -0.86 -0.29 1.96
N LEU A 48 -0.06 -1.20 1.40
CA LEU A 48 -0.59 -2.35 0.65
C LEU A 48 -1.50 -3.22 1.52
N TRP A 49 -1.05 -3.58 2.73
CA TRP A 49 -1.85 -4.35 3.69
C TRP A 49 -3.15 -3.64 4.08
N LEU A 50 -3.13 -2.31 4.15
CA LEU A 50 -4.26 -1.53 4.61
C LEU A 50 -5.35 -1.39 3.55
N PHE A 51 -4.96 -1.14 2.31
CA PHE A 51 -5.91 -0.78 1.26
C PHE A 51 -6.29 -1.97 0.35
N ALA A 52 -5.35 -2.87 0.07
CA ALA A 52 -5.55 -3.95 -0.91
C ALA A 52 -6.59 -5.01 -0.52
N PRO A 53 -6.69 -5.47 0.74
CA PRO A 53 -7.64 -6.53 1.10
C PRO A 53 -9.09 -6.23 0.73
N TYR A 54 -9.53 -4.99 0.93
CA TYR A 54 -10.90 -4.58 0.60
C TYR A 54 -11.14 -4.58 -0.91
N VAL A 55 -10.19 -4.02 -1.68
CA VAL A 55 -10.27 -3.99 -3.15
C VAL A 55 -10.24 -5.40 -3.72
N GLU A 56 -9.35 -6.27 -3.22
CA GLU A 56 -9.25 -7.67 -3.65
C GLU A 56 -10.55 -8.43 -3.40
N ARG A 57 -11.14 -8.28 -2.22
CA ARG A 57 -12.39 -8.97 -1.88
C ARG A 57 -13.59 -8.45 -2.66
N ARG A 58 -13.59 -7.17 -3.06
CA ARG A 58 -14.67 -6.56 -3.83
C ARG A 58 -14.56 -6.86 -5.33
N ALA A 59 -13.36 -6.81 -5.88
CA ALA A 59 -13.10 -6.99 -7.32
C ALA A 59 -12.76 -8.44 -7.71
N GLY A 60 -12.32 -9.24 -6.74
CA GLY A 60 -11.75 -10.57 -6.96
C GLY A 60 -10.24 -10.54 -7.16
N THR A 61 -9.56 -11.58 -6.66
CA THR A 61 -8.09 -11.73 -6.74
C THR A 61 -7.50 -11.57 -8.15
N PRO A 62 -8.03 -12.20 -9.23
CA PRO A 62 -7.39 -12.11 -10.55
C PRO A 62 -7.46 -10.70 -11.14
N LEU A 63 -8.60 -10.02 -10.99
CA LEU A 63 -8.78 -8.65 -11.49
C LEU A 63 -7.92 -7.67 -10.69
N PHE A 64 -7.91 -7.81 -9.36
CA PHE A 64 -7.04 -7.01 -8.49
C PHE A 64 -5.57 -7.14 -8.89
N LEU A 65 -5.05 -8.36 -9.04
CA LEU A 65 -3.66 -8.59 -9.45
C LEU A 65 -3.37 -8.03 -10.85
N ALA A 66 -4.26 -8.23 -11.81
CA ALA A 66 -4.06 -7.71 -13.16
C ALA A 66 -3.95 -6.18 -13.18
N VAL A 67 -4.86 -5.48 -12.48
CA VAL A 67 -4.83 -4.01 -12.37
C VAL A 67 -3.58 -3.56 -11.61
N PHE A 68 -3.26 -4.21 -10.48
CA PHE A 68 -2.09 -3.87 -9.68
C PHE A 68 -0.80 -4.00 -10.48
N LEU A 69 -0.60 -5.13 -11.17
CA LEU A 69 0.59 -5.40 -11.98
C LEU A 69 0.68 -4.46 -13.17
N LEU A 70 -0.43 -4.14 -13.84
CA LEU A 70 -0.46 -3.16 -14.92
C LEU A 70 0.05 -1.79 -14.44
N VAL A 71 -0.44 -1.33 -13.29
CA VAL A 71 0.00 -0.06 -12.69
C VAL A 71 1.46 -0.14 -12.27
N ALA A 72 1.92 -1.26 -11.69
CA ALA A 72 3.30 -1.46 -11.28
C ALA A 72 4.27 -1.41 -12.47
N VAL A 73 3.92 -2.09 -13.57
CA VAL A 73 4.71 -2.06 -14.81
C VAL A 73 4.74 -0.66 -15.41
N ALA A 74 3.57 0.00 -15.54
CA ALA A 74 3.49 1.35 -16.07
C ALA A 74 4.31 2.35 -15.23
N THR A 75 4.24 2.23 -13.91
CA THR A 75 5.03 3.04 -12.98
C THR A 75 6.51 2.77 -13.15
N GLY A 76 6.92 1.51 -13.27
CA GLY A 76 8.33 1.17 -13.39
C GLY A 76 8.99 1.67 -14.65
N PHE A 77 8.25 1.71 -15.77
CA PHE A 77 8.67 2.42 -16.97
C PHE A 77 8.74 3.92 -16.74
N LEU A 78 7.72 4.52 -16.12
CA LEU A 78 7.70 5.96 -15.88
C LEU A 78 8.90 6.42 -15.04
N VAL A 79 9.23 5.68 -13.98
CA VAL A 79 10.40 5.96 -13.13
C VAL A 79 11.70 5.79 -13.92
N GLY A 80 11.87 4.69 -14.66
CA GLY A 80 13.08 4.46 -15.47
C GLY A 80 13.29 5.47 -16.59
N TRP A 81 12.25 6.18 -17.03
CA TRP A 81 12.35 7.28 -18.00
C TRP A 81 12.67 8.64 -17.38
N ILE A 82 12.34 8.84 -16.12
CA ILE A 82 12.56 10.10 -15.41
C ILE A 82 13.91 10.07 -14.68
N ASP A 83 14.30 8.90 -14.18
CA ASP A 83 15.52 8.68 -13.41
C ASP A 83 16.53 7.85 -14.20
N ASP A 84 17.47 8.55 -14.84
CA ASP A 84 18.56 7.98 -15.63
C ASP A 84 19.45 7.00 -14.83
N GLY A 85 19.43 7.06 -13.49
CA GLY A 85 20.21 6.18 -12.62
C GLY A 85 19.60 4.80 -12.36
N SER A 86 18.29 4.65 -12.59
CA SER A 86 17.51 3.47 -12.20
C SER A 86 17.40 2.38 -13.29
N GLY A 87 17.96 2.64 -14.47
CA GLY A 87 17.86 1.78 -15.65
C GLY A 87 16.49 1.88 -16.35
N PRO A 88 16.27 1.11 -17.43
CA PRO A 88 15.07 1.23 -18.26
C PRO A 88 13.77 0.78 -17.56
N PHE A 89 13.87 0.11 -16.41
CA PHE A 89 12.75 -0.34 -15.61
C PHE A 89 13.13 -0.36 -14.14
N ALA A 90 12.41 0.40 -13.32
CA ALA A 90 12.62 0.47 -11.88
C ALA A 90 11.41 -0.09 -11.12
N VAL A 91 11.63 -0.90 -10.08
CA VAL A 91 10.53 -1.40 -9.25
C VAL A 91 10.12 -0.30 -8.26
N SER A 92 8.84 0.07 -8.29
CA SER A 92 8.24 1.03 -7.35
C SER A 92 6.98 0.45 -6.69
N LEU A 93 6.80 0.77 -5.41
CA LEU A 93 5.64 0.39 -4.61
C LEU A 93 4.62 1.54 -4.46
N PHE A 94 5.06 2.78 -4.62
CA PHE A 94 4.28 3.98 -4.28
C PHE A 94 3.01 4.13 -5.12
N LEU A 95 3.12 4.25 -6.46
CA LEU A 95 1.95 4.45 -7.34
C LEU A 95 0.97 3.27 -7.32
N PRO A 96 1.41 2.00 -7.38
CA PRO A 96 0.49 0.86 -7.29
C PRO A 96 -0.35 0.84 -6.01
N VAL A 97 0.28 1.16 -4.87
CA VAL A 97 -0.43 1.27 -3.59
C VAL A 97 -1.36 2.48 -3.58
N LEU A 98 -0.93 3.63 -4.12
CA LEU A 98 -1.77 4.84 -4.21
C LEU A 98 -3.02 4.61 -5.07
N VAL A 99 -2.88 3.95 -6.22
CA VAL A 99 -4.02 3.59 -7.07
C VAL A 99 -4.96 2.62 -6.35
N THR A 100 -4.41 1.66 -5.60
CA THR A 100 -5.20 0.74 -4.78
C THR A 100 -5.97 1.48 -3.67
N ALA A 101 -5.35 2.45 -3.01
CA ALA A 101 -6.01 3.31 -2.03
C ALA A 101 -7.13 4.16 -2.67
N GLY A 102 -6.89 4.70 -3.87
CA GLY A 102 -7.90 5.41 -4.65
C GLY A 102 -9.11 4.52 -4.99
N PHE A 103 -8.88 3.29 -5.44
CA PHE A 103 -9.94 2.31 -5.68
C PHE A 103 -10.70 1.97 -4.40
N HIS A 104 -10.00 1.81 -3.28
CA HIS A 104 -10.63 1.57 -1.99
C HIS A 104 -11.58 2.72 -1.64
N ILE A 105 -11.13 3.98 -1.70
CA ILE A 105 -11.96 5.16 -1.43
C ILE A 105 -13.16 5.23 -2.38
N ALA A 106 -12.97 4.94 -3.66
CA ALA A 106 -14.05 4.97 -4.65
C ALA A 106 -15.11 3.88 -4.37
N LEU A 107 -14.70 2.69 -3.95
CA LEU A 107 -15.58 1.56 -3.65
C LEU A 107 -16.24 1.65 -2.27
N ALA A 108 -15.62 2.36 -1.32
CA ALA A 108 -16.14 2.56 0.03
C ALA A 108 -15.74 3.94 0.60
N PRO A 109 -16.41 5.02 0.18
CA PRO A 109 -16.06 6.38 0.62
C PRO A 109 -16.28 6.61 2.12
N GLY A 110 -17.11 5.79 2.75
CA GLY A 110 -17.38 5.83 4.19
C GLY A 110 -16.61 4.80 5.02
N SER A 111 -15.68 4.03 4.44
CA SER A 111 -14.92 3.05 5.20
C SER A 111 -14.00 3.74 6.21
N ARG A 112 -13.76 3.04 7.33
CA ARG A 112 -12.93 3.52 8.42
C ARG A 112 -11.92 2.44 8.76
N ILE A 113 -10.68 2.86 8.92
CA ILE A 113 -9.58 2.03 9.35
C ILE A 113 -9.49 2.09 10.87
N LEU A 114 -9.61 0.93 11.48
CA LEU A 114 -9.37 0.71 12.89
C LEU A 114 -7.86 0.81 13.15
N CYS A 115 -7.49 1.82 13.92
CA CYS A 115 -6.13 2.07 14.34
C CYS A 115 -5.97 1.73 15.82
N LEU A 116 -4.98 0.93 16.15
CA LEU A 116 -4.55 0.67 17.52
C LEU A 116 -3.70 1.84 18.01
N ILE A 117 -4.06 2.42 19.14
CA ILE A 117 -3.22 3.37 19.87
C ILE A 117 -2.64 2.63 21.08
N PRO A 118 -1.35 2.26 21.05
CA PRO A 118 -0.71 1.66 22.22
C PRO A 118 -0.48 2.74 23.28
N VAL A 119 -1.41 2.91 24.22
CA VAL A 119 -1.17 3.66 25.46
C VAL A 119 -0.63 2.67 26.49
N PRO A 120 0.46 2.98 27.24
CA PRO A 120 1.18 2.01 28.09
C PRO A 120 0.34 1.21 29.11
N PHE A 121 -0.89 1.65 29.40
CA PHE A 121 -1.81 1.00 30.34
C PHE A 121 -3.22 0.75 29.79
N ALA A 122 -3.50 1.13 28.53
CA ALA A 122 -4.79 0.92 27.89
C ALA A 122 -4.62 0.82 26.36
N MET A 123 -4.84 -0.35 25.78
CA MET A 123 -4.94 -0.46 24.32
C MET A 123 -6.30 0.08 23.88
N THR A 124 -6.33 1.22 23.21
CA THR A 124 -7.57 1.79 22.65
C THR A 124 -7.57 1.68 21.13
N PHE A 125 -8.75 1.47 20.56
CA PHE A 125 -8.98 1.46 19.13
C PHE A 125 -9.65 2.77 18.72
N VAL A 126 -9.09 3.42 17.70
CA VAL A 126 -9.65 4.63 17.11
C VAL A 126 -9.94 4.37 15.65
N GLU A 127 -11.14 4.71 15.21
CA GLU A 127 -11.52 4.63 13.80
C GLU A 127 -11.09 5.91 13.08
N VAL A 128 -10.27 5.75 12.04
CA VAL A 128 -9.83 6.84 11.18
C VAL A 128 -10.46 6.66 9.81
N PRO A 129 -11.12 7.68 9.23
CA PRO A 129 -11.65 7.57 7.87
C PRO A 129 -10.57 7.18 6.86
N THR A 130 -10.89 6.28 5.93
CA THR A 130 -9.92 5.76 4.95
C THR A 130 -9.28 6.86 4.10
N ILE A 131 -10.03 7.91 3.78
CA ILE A 131 -9.52 9.10 3.09
C ILE A 131 -8.42 9.78 3.92
N ALA A 132 -8.67 10.03 5.20
CA ALA A 132 -7.68 10.66 6.08
C ALA A 132 -6.43 9.78 6.23
N MET A 133 -6.62 8.47 6.36
CA MET A 133 -5.50 7.53 6.44
C MET A 133 -4.69 7.46 5.14
N THR A 134 -5.34 7.58 3.98
CA THR A 134 -4.66 7.66 2.68
C THR A 134 -3.83 8.94 2.58
N ILE A 135 -4.36 10.08 3.02
CA ILE A 135 -3.61 11.34 3.06
C ILE A 135 -2.40 11.23 3.99
N ILE A 136 -2.58 10.64 5.19
CA ILE A 136 -1.48 10.41 6.15
C ILE A 136 -0.42 9.50 5.53
N TRP A 137 -0.83 8.41 4.88
CA TRP A 137 0.08 7.47 4.22
C TRP A 137 0.87 8.14 3.10
N VAL A 138 0.22 8.93 2.23
CA VAL A 138 0.90 9.70 1.18
C VAL A 138 1.88 10.72 1.77
N ALA A 139 1.48 11.44 2.82
CA ALA A 139 2.35 12.40 3.49
C ALA A 139 3.60 11.73 4.07
N LEU A 140 3.45 10.53 4.65
CA LEU A 140 4.58 9.74 5.16
C LEU A 140 5.51 9.26 4.05
N GLU A 141 4.98 8.73 2.94
CA GLU A 141 5.78 8.34 1.77
C GLU A 141 6.56 9.52 1.19
N MET A 142 5.92 10.69 1.06
CA MET A 142 6.57 11.91 0.57
C MET A 142 7.67 12.38 1.52
N LEU A 143 7.42 12.37 2.83
CA LEU A 143 8.40 12.76 3.84
C LEU A 143 9.63 11.83 3.82
N LEU A 144 9.41 10.53 3.64
CA LEU A 144 10.48 9.52 3.59
C LEU A 144 11.24 9.52 2.26
N THR A 145 10.62 9.99 1.18
CA THR A 145 11.29 10.19 -0.11
C THR A 145 12.17 11.45 -0.11
N ALA A 146 11.79 12.46 0.69
CA ALA A 146 12.53 13.71 0.82
C ALA A 146 13.70 13.66 1.84
N ALA A 147 13.87 12.55 2.55
CA ALA A 147 14.83 12.36 3.64
C ALA A 147 15.96 11.40 3.26
#